data_AF-A0A6N3C423-F1
#
_entry.id   AF-A0A6N3C423-F1
#
_cell.length_a   1.000
_cell.length_b   1.000
_cell.length_c   1.000
_cell.angle_alpha   90.00
_cell.angle_beta   90.00
_cell.angle_gamma   90.00
#
_symmetry.space_group_name_H-M   'P 1'
#
loop_
_entity.id
_entity.type
_entity.pdbx_description
1 polymer ?
#
loop_
_entity_poly.entity_id
_entity_poly.type
_entity_poly.pdbx_seq_one_letter_code
_entity_poly.pdbx_strand_id
1 'polypeptide(L)'
;MKQLRMILTMILSLLLLAACGTQSQEDKQTSKSSEQKTETKETNAKQDKVTSETKNNNQTNTSKESTENQKEEPQTQKGPLTEQEIKHNVALMILNPNFDQKYITGQEVLEGKYSAIVQDQIHHFKVNEVRLLQGRFEPTVIQAPEGMKFYTFDPQSGPYAVYIGVSRDKVAVWRSQAAYENYPEKLADGSITEYNISDLKKMNISSAQIQAVANKIVIGNNENQKPIRLD
;
A
#
# COMPACT_ATOMS: atom_id res chain seq x y z
N MET A 1 41.97 -35.84 -10.45
CA MET A 1 42.73 -34.58 -10.27
C MET A 1 42.96 -33.93 -11.63
N LYS A 2 42.48 -32.71 -11.88
CA LYS A 2 42.96 -31.80 -12.93
C LYS A 2 42.87 -30.37 -12.41
N GLN A 3 44.03 -29.73 -12.25
CA GLN A 3 44.18 -28.33 -11.83
C GLN A 3 44.14 -27.43 -13.08
N LEU A 4 43.35 -26.33 -13.10
CA LEU A 4 43.62 -25.24 -14.03
C LEU A 4 43.13 -23.85 -13.56
N ARG A 5 44.05 -23.14 -12.90
CA ARG A 5 44.33 -21.69 -13.05
C ARG A 5 43.15 -20.71 -12.91
N MET A 6 42.98 -20.27 -11.67
CA MET A 6 42.56 -18.89 -11.34
C MET A 6 43.32 -17.85 -12.19
N ILE A 7 42.62 -16.86 -12.72
CA ILE A 7 43.20 -15.63 -13.29
C ILE A 7 42.54 -14.46 -12.55
N LEU A 8 43.36 -13.69 -11.82
CA LEU A 8 42.95 -12.53 -11.05
C LEU A 8 43.36 -11.25 -11.79
N THR A 9 42.40 -10.50 -12.32
CA THR A 9 42.64 -9.19 -12.95
C THR A 9 42.04 -8.07 -12.10
N MET A 10 42.82 -7.58 -11.14
CA MET A 10 42.58 -6.31 -10.46
C MET A 10 42.75 -5.16 -11.46
N ILE A 11 41.68 -4.40 -11.71
CA ILE A 11 41.76 -3.09 -12.39
C ILE A 11 41.24 -2.04 -11.42
N LEU A 12 42.18 -1.37 -10.74
CA LEU A 12 41.89 -0.33 -9.76
C LEU A 12 41.79 1.04 -10.45
N SER A 13 40.61 1.37 -10.96
CA SER A 13 40.33 2.68 -11.57
C SER A 13 40.05 3.73 -10.50
N LEU A 14 41.06 4.56 -10.19
CA LEU A 14 40.89 5.72 -9.32
C LEU A 14 40.16 6.85 -10.06
N LEU A 15 38.96 7.20 -9.59
CA LEU A 15 38.28 8.44 -9.91
C LEU A 15 38.00 9.21 -8.61
N LEU A 16 38.30 10.51 -8.63
CA LEU A 16 37.47 11.58 -8.07
C LEU A 16 38.17 12.92 -8.31
N LEU A 17 37.53 13.83 -9.06
CA LEU A 17 37.95 15.24 -9.10
C LEU A 17 37.35 15.94 -7.87
N ALA A 18 38.17 16.63 -7.09
CA ALA A 18 37.70 17.56 -6.07
C ALA A 18 37.40 18.92 -6.71
N ALA A 19 36.12 19.29 -6.79
CA ALA A 19 35.71 20.62 -7.24
C ALA A 19 35.51 21.55 -6.03
N CYS A 20 36.28 22.63 -5.94
CA CYS A 20 36.02 23.73 -5.02
C CYS A 20 35.04 24.73 -5.67
N GLY A 21 34.13 25.33 -4.88
CA GLY A 21 33.18 26.31 -5.44
C GLY A 21 32.03 26.70 -4.52
N THR A 22 32.31 27.23 -3.33
CA THR A 22 31.29 27.91 -2.52
C THR A 22 31.02 29.31 -3.04
N GLN A 23 29.74 29.68 -3.25
CA GLN A 23 29.29 31.03 -2.92
C GLN A 23 27.78 31.07 -2.66
N SER A 24 27.39 31.53 -1.47
CA SER A 24 26.03 31.99 -1.17
C SER A 24 25.94 33.48 -1.47
N GLN A 25 24.83 33.97 -2.01
CA GLN A 25 24.36 35.31 -1.65
C GLN A 25 22.86 35.50 -1.87
N GLU A 26 22.29 36.30 -0.97
CA GLU A 26 20.99 36.98 -1.08
C GLU A 26 21.10 38.06 -2.21
N ASP A 27 20.07 38.82 -2.62
CA ASP A 27 19.07 39.50 -1.80
C ASP A 27 18.02 40.25 -2.68
N LYS A 28 17.01 40.86 -2.01
CA LYS A 28 16.23 42.06 -2.43
C LYS A 28 15.23 41.94 -3.61
N GLN A 29 13.91 42.03 -3.32
CA GLN A 29 13.06 43.26 -3.33
C GLN A 29 12.31 43.48 -4.70
N THR A 30 11.17 44.17 -4.82
CA THR A 30 10.50 45.13 -3.90
C THR A 30 8.96 45.26 -4.12
N SER A 31 8.23 45.43 -3.00
CA SER A 31 7.20 46.48 -2.76
C SER A 31 5.73 46.40 -3.24
N LYS A 32 4.90 47.12 -2.46
CA LYS A 32 3.52 47.67 -2.65
C LYS A 32 2.35 46.69 -2.54
N SER A 33 1.39 46.76 -1.60
CA SER A 33 0.93 47.70 -0.53
C SER A 33 -0.36 48.49 -0.81
N SER A 34 -1.48 48.01 -0.24
CA SER A 34 -2.62 48.75 0.34
C SER A 34 -3.61 47.71 0.92
N GLU A 35 -4.07 47.72 2.18
CA GLU A 35 -4.96 48.70 2.85
C GLU A 35 -6.36 48.81 2.21
N GLN A 36 -7.49 48.87 2.93
CA GLN A 36 -7.75 48.83 4.40
C GLN A 36 -9.29 48.73 4.70
N LYS A 37 -9.66 48.22 5.90
CA LYS A 37 -11.00 48.22 6.58
C LYS A 37 -12.11 47.35 5.94
N THR A 38 -12.93 46.55 6.64
CA THR A 38 -13.57 46.57 8.00
C THR A 38 -14.88 47.37 8.05
N GLU A 39 -16.04 46.71 8.20
CA GLU A 39 -16.83 46.79 9.46
C GLU A 39 -17.98 45.76 9.58
N THR A 40 -18.20 45.37 10.83
CA THR A 40 -19.23 44.49 11.41
C THR A 40 -20.64 45.08 11.34
N LYS A 41 -21.67 44.21 11.27
CA LYS A 41 -22.64 44.06 12.39
C LYS A 41 -23.67 42.92 12.23
N GLU A 42 -24.20 42.52 13.38
CA GLU A 42 -25.35 41.64 13.60
C GLU A 42 -26.67 42.48 13.55
N THR A 43 -27.90 42.06 13.89
CA THR A 43 -28.39 40.96 14.75
C THR A 43 -29.88 40.63 14.50
N ASN A 44 -30.28 39.37 14.78
CA ASN A 44 -31.55 38.91 15.41
C ASN A 44 -32.98 39.12 14.84
N ALA A 45 -33.74 38.00 14.89
CA ALA A 45 -35.13 37.87 15.41
C ALA A 45 -36.33 38.40 14.57
N LYS A 46 -37.58 37.90 14.68
CA LYS A 46 -38.21 36.69 15.33
C LYS A 46 -39.68 36.53 14.89
N GLN A 47 -40.24 35.30 14.99
CA GLN A 47 -41.67 34.98 15.25
C GLN A 47 -42.72 35.37 14.15
N ASP A 48 -43.94 34.81 14.03
CA ASP A 48 -44.62 33.72 14.77
C ASP A 48 -45.83 33.09 14.02
N LYS A 49 -46.20 31.82 14.37
CA LYS A 49 -47.59 31.21 14.41
C LYS A 49 -48.50 31.25 13.14
N VAL A 50 -49.70 30.64 13.01
CA VAL A 50 -50.65 29.74 13.76
C VAL A 50 -51.48 28.95 12.69
N THR A 51 -52.09 27.75 12.84
CA THR A 51 -51.98 26.60 13.78
C THR A 51 -51.97 25.29 12.92
N SER A 52 -52.67 24.15 13.05
CA SER A 52 -53.70 23.52 13.94
C SER A 52 -53.46 21.99 13.96
N GLU A 53 -53.58 21.27 15.08
CA GLU A 53 -54.72 20.43 15.57
C GLU A 53 -55.21 19.32 14.60
N THR A 54 -55.38 18.05 15.00
CA THR A 54 -55.98 17.56 16.26
C THR A 54 -55.51 16.15 16.72
N LYS A 55 -55.15 16.03 18.02
CA LYS A 55 -55.23 14.89 18.97
C LYS A 55 -55.28 13.43 18.46
N ASN A 56 -54.49 12.55 19.10
CA ASN A 56 -55.02 11.81 20.26
C ASN A 56 -53.95 11.28 21.24
N ASN A 57 -54.33 11.18 22.52
CA ASN A 57 -53.52 10.64 23.61
C ASN A 57 -53.71 9.12 23.73
N ASN A 58 -52.67 8.42 24.22
CA ASN A 58 -52.81 7.75 25.52
C ASN A 58 -51.45 7.53 26.19
N GLN A 59 -51.47 7.47 27.52
CA GLN A 59 -50.29 7.54 28.39
C GLN A 59 -50.33 6.41 29.43
N THR A 60 -49.32 5.54 29.43
CA THR A 60 -49.10 4.58 30.51
C THR A 60 -47.60 4.50 30.80
N ASN A 61 -47.22 4.59 32.08
CA ASN A 61 -45.82 4.49 32.49
C ASN A 61 -45.42 3.02 32.69
N THR A 62 -44.25 2.64 32.18
CA THR A 62 -43.48 1.52 32.76
C THR A 62 -41.98 1.80 32.66
N SER A 63 -41.30 1.48 33.76
CA SER A 63 -39.86 1.29 34.00
C SER A 63 -38.83 1.75 32.94
N LYS A 64 -37.84 2.51 33.43
CA LYS A 64 -36.50 2.55 32.81
C LYS A 64 -35.91 1.13 32.82
N GLU A 65 -35.66 0.57 31.65
CA GLU A 65 -34.69 -0.51 31.50
C GLU A 65 -33.54 0.03 30.67
N SER A 66 -32.34 0.00 31.24
CA SER A 66 -31.13 0.52 30.59
C SER A 66 -30.79 -0.39 29.43
N THR A 67 -30.96 0.08 28.18
CA THR A 67 -30.44 -0.63 27.01
C THR A 67 -28.92 -0.60 27.07
N GLU A 68 -28.35 -1.62 27.70
CA GLU A 68 -26.91 -1.80 27.80
C GLU A 68 -26.36 -1.96 26.39
N ASN A 69 -25.54 -1.00 25.96
CA ASN A 69 -24.86 -1.05 24.67
C ASN A 69 -23.84 -2.19 24.71
N GLN A 70 -24.30 -3.40 24.36
CA GLN A 70 -23.42 -4.50 24.01
C GLN A 70 -22.60 -4.04 22.80
N LYS A 71 -21.36 -3.62 23.08
CA LYS A 71 -20.31 -3.64 22.07
C LYS A 71 -20.28 -5.06 21.54
N GLU A 72 -20.65 -5.24 20.27
CA GLU A 72 -20.18 -6.40 19.54
C GLU A 72 -18.65 -6.33 19.56
N GLU A 73 -18.02 -7.20 20.35
CA GLU A 73 -16.61 -7.52 20.11
C GLU A 73 -16.52 -8.01 18.65
N PRO A 74 -15.54 -7.53 17.85
CA PRO A 74 -15.42 -7.99 16.48
C PRO A 74 -15.23 -9.50 16.49
N GLN A 75 -16.23 -10.26 16.03
CA GLN A 75 -16.15 -11.71 16.04
C GLN A 75 -14.93 -12.12 15.24
N THR A 76 -13.93 -12.66 15.95
CA THR A 76 -12.65 -13.04 15.36
C THR A 76 -12.94 -14.19 14.40
N GLN A 77 -12.97 -13.90 13.10
CA GLN A 77 -13.36 -14.87 12.08
C GLN A 77 -12.40 -16.06 12.14
N LYS A 78 -12.91 -17.22 12.58
CA LYS A 78 -12.13 -18.46 12.71
C LYS A 78 -12.28 -19.29 11.44
N GLY A 79 -11.17 -19.48 10.73
CA GLY A 79 -11.10 -20.14 9.43
C GLY A 79 -9.98 -19.56 8.57
N PRO A 80 -9.65 -20.18 7.42
CA PRO A 80 -8.64 -19.65 6.50
C PRO A 80 -9.10 -18.31 5.89
N LEU A 81 -8.15 -17.52 5.34
CA LEU A 81 -8.50 -16.35 4.52
C LEU A 81 -9.14 -16.77 3.19
N THR A 82 -10.25 -16.12 2.86
CA THR A 82 -10.88 -16.11 1.54
C THR A 82 -10.04 -15.34 0.52
N GLU A 83 -10.27 -15.59 -0.78
CA GLU A 83 -9.66 -14.78 -1.85
C GLU A 83 -10.00 -13.30 -1.74
N GLN A 84 -11.21 -12.94 -1.33
CA GLN A 84 -11.62 -11.55 -1.22
C GLN A 84 -10.87 -10.81 -0.09
N GLU A 85 -10.65 -11.46 1.05
CA GLU A 85 -9.77 -10.93 2.11
C GLU A 85 -8.34 -10.73 1.59
N ILE A 86 -7.79 -11.70 0.86
CA ILE A 86 -6.41 -11.64 0.31
C ILE A 86 -6.28 -10.47 -0.68
N LYS A 87 -7.18 -10.38 -1.67
CA LYS A 87 -7.17 -9.30 -2.68
C LYS A 87 -7.36 -7.93 -2.04
N HIS A 88 -8.24 -7.81 -1.05
CA HIS A 88 -8.46 -6.56 -0.31
C HIS A 88 -7.22 -6.14 0.50
N ASN A 89 -6.60 -7.08 1.22
CA ASN A 89 -5.42 -6.82 2.04
C ASN A 89 -4.18 -6.45 1.19
N VAL A 90 -4.01 -7.06 0.02
CA VAL A 90 -2.95 -6.67 -0.94
C VAL A 90 -3.26 -5.34 -1.63
N ALA A 91 -4.51 -5.09 -2.03
CA ALA A 91 -4.92 -3.81 -2.60
C ALA A 91 -4.68 -2.64 -1.64
N LEU A 92 -5.01 -2.81 -0.35
CA LEU A 92 -4.68 -1.86 0.72
C LEU A 92 -3.17 -1.59 0.82
N MET A 93 -2.33 -2.63 0.69
CA MET A 93 -0.88 -2.48 0.78
C MET A 93 -0.33 -1.67 -0.39
N ILE A 94 -0.69 -2.01 -1.64
CA ILE A 94 -0.11 -1.36 -2.82
C ILE A 94 -0.70 0.03 -3.09
N LEU A 95 -1.89 0.34 -2.55
CA LEU A 95 -2.47 1.70 -2.55
C LEU A 95 -1.96 2.61 -1.41
N ASN A 96 -1.12 2.10 -0.50
CA ASN A 96 -0.48 2.93 0.52
C ASN A 96 0.38 4.02 -0.18
N PRO A 97 0.19 5.32 0.11
CA PRO A 97 0.99 6.38 -0.51
C PRO A 97 2.49 6.32 -0.13
N ASN A 98 2.82 5.59 0.94
CA ASN A 98 4.18 5.29 1.38
C ASN A 98 4.62 3.85 0.98
N PHE A 99 3.99 3.24 -0.03
CA PHE A 99 4.46 1.98 -0.60
C PHE A 99 5.76 2.19 -1.38
N ASP A 100 6.68 1.24 -1.29
CA ASP A 100 8.02 1.38 -1.88
C ASP A 100 7.97 1.26 -3.41
N GLN A 101 8.40 2.31 -4.10
CA GLN A 101 8.38 2.43 -5.57
C GLN A 101 9.30 1.44 -6.31
N LYS A 102 10.07 0.60 -5.59
CA LYS A 102 10.75 -0.58 -6.16
C LYS A 102 9.80 -1.75 -6.49
N TYR A 103 8.52 -1.61 -6.17
CA TYR A 103 7.43 -2.54 -6.48
C TYR A 103 6.33 -1.84 -7.29
N ILE A 104 5.48 -2.59 -7.98
CA ILE A 104 4.30 -2.03 -8.67
C ILE A 104 3.29 -1.51 -7.65
N THR A 105 2.94 -0.23 -7.80
CA THR A 105 1.97 0.46 -6.94
C THR A 105 0.53 0.23 -7.39
N GLY A 106 -0.43 0.43 -6.48
CA GLY A 106 -1.85 0.41 -6.79
C GLY A 106 -2.27 1.51 -7.77
N GLN A 107 -1.53 2.63 -7.80
CA GLN A 107 -1.75 3.72 -8.76
C GLN A 107 -1.37 3.31 -10.18
N GLU A 108 -0.23 2.65 -10.39
CA GLU A 108 0.16 2.05 -11.67
C GLU A 108 -0.86 1.00 -12.15
N VAL A 109 -1.35 0.18 -11.23
CA VAL A 109 -2.41 -0.81 -11.49
C VAL A 109 -3.73 -0.14 -11.94
N LEU A 110 -4.07 1.04 -11.42
CA LEU A 110 -5.22 1.84 -11.87
C LEU A 110 -4.96 2.51 -13.24
N GLU A 111 -3.78 3.09 -13.46
CA GLU A 111 -3.37 3.71 -14.72
C GLU A 111 -3.19 2.70 -15.87
N GLY A 112 -3.04 1.41 -15.56
CA GLY A 112 -2.87 0.35 -16.54
C GLY A 112 -1.45 0.23 -17.11
N LYS A 113 -0.48 0.92 -16.49
CA LYS A 113 0.94 0.96 -16.86
C LYS A 113 1.80 1.01 -15.60
N TYR A 114 2.97 0.39 -15.63
CA TYR A 114 3.95 0.41 -14.55
C TYR A 114 5.36 0.67 -15.09
N SER A 115 6.28 1.07 -14.21
CA SER A 115 7.69 1.27 -14.54
C SER A 115 8.52 0.10 -14.03
N ALA A 116 9.49 -0.36 -14.82
CA ALA A 116 10.40 -1.44 -14.44
C ALA A 116 11.82 -1.22 -14.96
N ILE A 117 12.80 -1.69 -14.18
CA ILE A 117 14.22 -1.66 -14.56
C ILE A 117 14.56 -2.93 -15.35
N VAL A 118 14.94 -2.77 -16.61
CA VAL A 118 15.40 -3.85 -17.49
C VAL A 118 16.68 -3.38 -18.20
N GLN A 119 17.76 -4.18 -18.13
CA GLN A 119 19.07 -3.81 -18.70
C GLN A 119 19.57 -2.42 -18.23
N ASP A 120 19.41 -2.16 -16.93
CA ASP A 120 19.77 -0.91 -16.24
C ASP A 120 19.08 0.36 -16.77
N GLN A 121 18.02 0.21 -17.57
CA GLN A 121 17.16 1.28 -18.06
C GLN A 121 15.74 1.15 -17.49
N ILE A 122 15.07 2.28 -17.27
CA ILE A 122 13.66 2.32 -16.88
C ILE A 122 12.82 2.26 -18.16
N HIS A 123 11.89 1.31 -18.22
CA HIS A 123 10.90 1.19 -19.28
C HIS A 123 9.49 1.09 -18.71
N HIS A 124 8.52 1.51 -19.50
CA HIS A 124 7.11 1.46 -19.18
C HIS A 124 6.44 0.25 -19.83
N PHE A 125 5.65 -0.47 -19.03
CA PHE A 125 4.99 -1.71 -19.43
C PHE A 125 3.50 -1.65 -19.08
N LYS A 126 2.66 -2.31 -19.88
CA LYS A 126 1.23 -2.43 -19.61
C LYS A 126 0.98 -3.39 -18.44
N VAL A 127 0.12 -3.00 -17.49
CA VAL A 127 -0.41 -3.86 -16.43
C VAL A 127 -1.94 -3.87 -16.50
N ASN A 128 -2.53 -4.96 -17.00
CA ASN A 128 -3.99 -5.12 -16.96
C ASN A 128 -4.43 -5.54 -15.56
N GLU A 129 -3.69 -6.48 -14.98
CA GLU A 129 -3.94 -7.19 -13.72
C GLU A 129 -2.61 -7.44 -13.00
N VAL A 130 -2.69 -7.70 -11.69
CA VAL A 130 -1.60 -8.18 -10.84
C VAL A 130 -1.94 -9.57 -10.36
N ARG A 131 -0.94 -10.44 -10.23
CA ARG A 131 -1.12 -11.86 -9.97
C ARG A 131 -0.40 -12.30 -8.71
N LEU A 132 -1.10 -13.10 -7.92
CA LEU A 132 -0.63 -13.75 -6.70
C LEU A 132 -0.50 -15.24 -7.00
N LEU A 133 0.69 -15.62 -7.48
CA LEU A 133 1.00 -16.95 -7.99
C LEU A 133 1.49 -17.86 -6.87
N GLN A 134 1.08 -19.13 -6.89
CA GLN A 134 1.55 -20.16 -5.95
C GLN A 134 2.27 -21.30 -6.69
N GLY A 135 3.32 -21.85 -6.09
CA GLY A 135 4.06 -23.00 -6.59
C GLY A 135 5.58 -22.83 -6.71
N ARG A 136 6.14 -23.34 -7.81
CA ARG A 136 7.52 -23.89 -7.93
C ARG A 136 8.71 -22.99 -7.53
N PHE A 137 8.52 -21.71 -7.29
CA PHE A 137 9.59 -20.75 -6.99
C PHE A 137 9.36 -19.95 -5.70
N GLU A 138 8.32 -20.25 -4.93
CA GLU A 138 8.11 -19.63 -3.62
C GLU A 138 9.21 -20.04 -2.63
N PRO A 139 9.79 -19.11 -1.85
CA PRO A 139 10.75 -19.45 -0.81
C PRO A 139 10.08 -20.22 0.31
N THR A 140 10.83 -21.13 0.93
CA THR A 140 10.41 -21.76 2.19
C THR A 140 10.57 -20.74 3.33
N VAL A 141 9.50 -20.04 3.66
CA VAL A 141 9.47 -19.05 4.75
C VAL A 141 9.22 -19.74 6.09
N ILE A 142 10.15 -19.62 7.04
CA ILE A 142 9.98 -20.10 8.41
C ILE A 142 9.67 -18.97 9.40
N GLN A 143 9.08 -19.33 10.54
CA GLN A 143 8.78 -18.44 11.68
C GLN A 143 7.92 -17.20 11.34
N ALA A 144 7.15 -17.27 10.25
CA ALA A 144 6.18 -16.25 9.91
C ALA A 144 4.91 -16.31 10.80
N PRO A 145 4.10 -15.23 10.85
CA PRO A 145 2.84 -15.21 11.58
C PRO A 145 1.89 -16.35 11.21
N GLU A 146 1.17 -16.89 12.20
CA GLU A 146 0.24 -18.00 12.01
C GLU A 146 -0.83 -17.68 10.94
N GLY A 147 -1.12 -18.65 10.07
CA GLY A 147 -2.12 -18.51 9.01
C GLY A 147 -1.71 -17.57 7.85
N MET A 148 -0.49 -17.02 7.85
CA MET A 148 0.02 -16.25 6.71
C MET A 148 0.20 -17.15 5.49
N LYS A 149 -0.42 -16.76 4.37
CA LYS A 149 -0.25 -17.39 3.05
C LYS A 149 0.80 -16.63 2.25
N PHE A 150 1.60 -17.35 1.47
CA PHE A 150 2.60 -16.78 0.57
C PHE A 150 2.16 -16.85 -0.89
N TYR A 151 2.72 -15.92 -1.67
CA TYR A 151 2.52 -15.73 -3.09
C TYR A 151 3.77 -15.10 -3.71
N THR A 152 4.09 -15.48 -4.96
CA THR A 152 4.89 -14.63 -5.85
C THR A 152 3.99 -13.54 -6.44
N PHE A 153 4.45 -12.29 -6.39
CA PHE A 153 3.76 -11.13 -6.94
C PHE A 153 4.31 -10.80 -8.34
N ASP A 154 3.40 -10.66 -9.29
CA ASP A 154 3.70 -10.52 -10.72
C ASP A 154 2.74 -9.50 -11.38
N PRO A 155 3.18 -8.65 -12.33
CA PRO A 155 4.54 -8.55 -12.86
C PRO A 155 5.59 -7.96 -11.90
N GLN A 156 6.86 -8.08 -12.26
CA GLN A 156 8.01 -7.63 -11.47
C GLN A 156 8.57 -6.30 -12.00
N SER A 157 8.93 -5.38 -11.10
CA SER A 157 9.53 -4.07 -11.45
C SER A 157 11.05 -4.10 -11.70
N GLY A 158 11.68 -5.28 -11.69
CA GLY A 158 13.14 -5.42 -11.85
C GLY A 158 13.63 -6.87 -11.77
N PRO A 159 14.95 -7.12 -11.67
CA PRO A 159 15.56 -8.44 -11.79
C PRO A 159 15.47 -9.30 -10.51
N TYR A 160 14.35 -9.20 -9.78
CA TYR A 160 14.12 -9.92 -8.53
C TYR A 160 12.67 -10.40 -8.45
N ALA A 161 12.48 -11.64 -8.02
CA ALA A 161 11.14 -12.09 -7.64
C ALA A 161 10.65 -11.28 -6.44
N VAL A 162 9.42 -10.78 -6.55
CA VAL A 162 8.70 -10.10 -5.48
C VAL A 162 7.81 -11.14 -4.82
N TYR A 163 7.82 -11.19 -3.48
CA TYR A 163 6.98 -12.10 -2.70
C TYR A 163 6.10 -11.30 -1.76
N ILE A 164 4.90 -11.83 -1.50
CA ILE A 164 3.95 -11.28 -0.54
C ILE A 164 3.52 -12.36 0.45
N GLY A 165 3.51 -12.00 1.74
CA GLY A 165 2.83 -12.74 2.80
C GLY A 165 1.53 -12.04 3.19
N VAL A 166 0.42 -12.78 3.32
CA VAL A 166 -0.90 -12.25 3.68
C VAL A 166 -1.54 -13.06 4.81
N SER A 167 -1.82 -12.41 5.94
CA SER A 167 -2.74 -12.90 6.99
C SER A 167 -3.90 -11.91 7.16
N ARG A 168 -4.79 -12.12 8.15
CA ARG A 168 -5.93 -11.19 8.40
C ARG A 168 -5.46 -9.82 8.85
N ASP A 169 -4.46 -9.81 9.74
CA ASP A 169 -4.03 -8.63 10.48
C ASP A 169 -2.77 -7.99 9.88
N LYS A 170 -2.02 -8.73 9.07
CA LYS A 170 -0.73 -8.31 8.49
C LYS A 170 -0.62 -8.66 7.01
N VAL A 171 0.07 -7.80 6.28
CA VAL A 171 0.54 -8.05 4.91
C VAL A 171 1.99 -7.60 4.79
N ALA A 172 2.82 -8.36 4.11
CA ALA A 172 4.26 -8.12 4.02
C ALA A 172 4.76 -8.30 2.59
N VAL A 173 5.78 -7.53 2.19
CA VAL A 173 6.39 -7.59 0.85
C VAL A 173 7.92 -7.60 0.94
N TRP A 174 8.56 -8.38 0.07
CA TRP A 174 10.02 -8.38 -0.09
C TRP A 174 10.44 -8.74 -1.51
N ARG A 175 11.72 -8.54 -1.80
CA ARG A 175 12.40 -9.07 -2.99
C ARG A 175 13.37 -10.17 -2.54
N SER A 176 13.40 -11.30 -3.23
CA SER A 176 14.44 -12.31 -2.97
C SER A 176 14.79 -13.16 -4.18
N GLN A 177 15.93 -13.83 -4.09
CA GLN A 177 16.38 -14.91 -4.97
C GLN A 177 16.73 -16.19 -4.16
N ALA A 178 16.54 -16.18 -2.84
CA ALA A 178 16.78 -17.32 -1.96
C ALA A 178 15.60 -18.31 -2.00
N ALA A 179 15.90 -19.60 -1.85
CA ALA A 179 14.89 -20.67 -1.75
C ALA A 179 14.32 -20.84 -0.32
N TYR A 180 14.83 -20.09 0.65
CA TYR A 180 14.53 -20.21 2.07
C TYR A 180 14.69 -18.84 2.73
N GLU A 181 13.77 -18.48 3.63
CA GLU A 181 13.78 -17.20 4.34
C GLU A 181 13.37 -17.37 5.80
N ASN A 182 14.03 -16.65 6.71
CA ASN A 182 13.66 -16.62 8.13
C ASN A 182 12.96 -15.29 8.45
N TYR A 183 11.64 -15.34 8.61
CA TYR A 183 10.80 -14.12 8.59
C TYR A 183 11.18 -13.09 9.67
N PRO A 184 11.42 -13.45 10.96
CA PRO A 184 11.87 -12.49 11.96
C PRO A 184 13.25 -11.87 11.68
N GLU A 185 14.20 -12.63 11.15
CA GLU A 185 15.53 -12.10 10.77
C GLU A 185 15.42 -11.13 9.60
N LYS A 186 14.60 -11.46 8.60
CA LYS A 186 14.34 -10.64 7.41
C LYS A 186 13.49 -9.40 7.69
N LEU A 187 12.70 -9.41 8.75
CA LEU A 187 12.02 -8.23 9.27
C LEU A 187 13.00 -7.34 10.07
N ALA A 188 13.92 -7.94 10.83
CA ALA A 188 14.92 -7.22 11.62
C ALA A 188 16.04 -6.59 10.76
N ASP A 189 16.43 -7.21 9.63
CA ASP A 189 17.40 -6.65 8.69
C ASP A 189 16.79 -5.70 7.64
N GLY A 190 15.46 -5.54 7.64
CA GLY A 190 14.72 -4.64 6.73
C GLY A 190 14.50 -5.17 5.32
N SER A 191 14.84 -6.44 5.02
CA SER A 191 14.54 -7.06 3.72
C SER A 191 13.02 -7.22 3.49
N ILE A 192 12.28 -7.55 4.55
CA ILE A 192 10.81 -7.60 4.57
C ILE A 192 10.25 -6.29 5.09
N THR A 193 9.31 -5.72 4.35
CA THR A 193 8.46 -4.61 4.82
C THR A 193 7.10 -5.16 5.20
N GLU A 194 6.75 -5.08 6.49
CA GLU A 194 5.47 -5.55 7.03
C GLU A 194 4.53 -4.37 7.36
N TYR A 195 3.24 -4.53 7.07
CA TYR A 195 2.19 -3.56 7.33
C TYR A 195 1.03 -4.19 8.10
N ASN A 196 0.53 -3.51 9.13
CA ASN A 196 -0.70 -3.90 9.80
C ASN A 196 -1.91 -3.50 8.93
N ILE A 197 -2.82 -4.44 8.67
CA ILE A 197 -4.07 -4.19 7.93
C ILE A 197 -4.96 -3.16 8.66
N SER A 198 -4.91 -3.15 9.99
CA SER A 198 -5.61 -2.16 10.82
C SER A 198 -5.07 -0.74 10.67
N ASP A 199 -3.80 -0.55 10.28
CA ASP A 199 -3.21 0.76 10.01
C ASP A 199 -3.42 1.19 8.56
N LEU A 200 -3.31 0.26 7.60
CA LEU A 200 -3.68 0.53 6.20
C LEU A 200 -5.15 0.97 6.07
N LYS A 201 -6.07 0.37 6.84
CA LYS A 201 -7.50 0.75 6.90
C LYS A 201 -7.77 2.13 7.51
N LYS A 202 -6.78 2.80 8.13
CA LYS A 202 -6.88 4.19 8.61
C LYS A 202 -6.43 5.20 7.55
N MET A 203 -5.82 4.75 6.45
CA MET A 203 -5.43 5.63 5.35
C MET A 203 -6.68 6.10 4.59
N ASN A 204 -6.70 7.36 4.15
CA ASN A 204 -7.83 7.98 3.46
C ASN A 204 -7.94 7.56 1.98
N ILE A 205 -7.82 6.26 1.72
CA ILE A 205 -7.92 5.63 0.41
C ILE A 205 -9.39 5.25 0.21
N SER A 206 -10.01 5.67 -0.90
CA SER A 206 -11.45 5.40 -1.08
C SER A 206 -11.74 3.92 -1.31
N SER A 207 -12.86 3.43 -0.77
CA SER A 207 -13.34 2.06 -0.99
C SER A 207 -13.46 1.70 -2.47
N ALA A 208 -13.77 2.68 -3.33
CA ALA A 208 -13.83 2.53 -4.78
C ALA A 208 -12.44 2.25 -5.39
N GLN A 209 -11.38 2.96 -4.97
CA GLN A 209 -10.01 2.66 -5.41
C GLN A 209 -9.55 1.28 -4.91
N ILE A 210 -9.81 0.95 -3.63
CA ILE A 210 -9.47 -0.35 -3.05
C ILE A 210 -10.16 -1.48 -3.82
N GLN A 211 -11.44 -1.33 -4.16
CA GLN A 211 -12.18 -2.31 -4.95
C GLN A 211 -11.68 -2.39 -6.40
N ALA A 212 -11.39 -1.25 -7.04
CA ALA A 212 -10.88 -1.22 -8.40
C ALA A 212 -9.51 -1.92 -8.54
N VAL A 213 -8.62 -1.76 -7.56
CA VAL A 213 -7.35 -2.50 -7.49
C VAL A 213 -7.57 -3.96 -7.11
N ALA A 214 -8.40 -4.27 -6.11
CA ALA A 214 -8.68 -5.66 -5.70
C ALA A 214 -9.31 -6.50 -6.82
N ASN A 215 -10.16 -5.90 -7.66
CA ASN A 215 -10.74 -6.53 -8.84
C ASN A 215 -9.70 -6.83 -9.94
N LYS A 216 -8.59 -6.07 -9.97
CA LYS A 216 -7.43 -6.28 -10.83
C LYS A 216 -6.41 -7.26 -10.24
N ILE A 217 -6.65 -7.84 -9.06
CA ILE A 217 -5.80 -8.88 -8.47
C ILE A 217 -6.38 -10.27 -8.78
N VAL A 218 -5.57 -11.11 -9.42
CA VAL A 218 -5.86 -12.53 -9.69
C VAL A 218 -5.06 -13.39 -8.72
N ILE A 219 -5.66 -14.46 -8.22
CA ILE A 219 -4.98 -15.47 -7.38
C ILE A 219 -4.87 -16.74 -8.23
N GLY A 220 -3.67 -17.32 -8.30
CA GLY A 220 -3.36 -18.34 -9.30
C GLY A 220 -3.26 -17.78 -10.72
N ASN A 221 -3.57 -18.63 -11.71
CA ASN A 221 -3.22 -18.49 -13.13
C ASN A 221 -1.72 -18.33 -13.42
N ASN A 222 -1.05 -19.46 -13.66
CA ASN A 222 0.37 -19.55 -14.01
C ASN A 222 0.66 -19.37 -15.53
N GLU A 223 -0.26 -18.81 -16.31
CA GLU A 223 -0.02 -18.49 -17.73
C GLU A 223 1.11 -17.45 -17.90
N ASN A 224 2.05 -17.69 -18.81
CA ASN A 224 3.17 -16.79 -19.04
C ASN A 224 2.76 -15.59 -19.92
N GLN A 225 2.16 -14.57 -19.29
CA GLN A 225 1.95 -13.25 -19.90
C GLN A 225 3.30 -12.55 -20.08
N LYS A 226 3.72 -12.37 -21.34
CA LYS A 226 4.91 -11.58 -21.67
C LYS A 226 4.63 -10.09 -21.40
N PRO A 227 5.51 -9.36 -20.70
CA PRO A 227 5.35 -7.91 -20.50
C PRO A 227 5.21 -7.17 -21.83
N ILE A 228 4.17 -6.34 -21.95
CA ILE A 228 3.93 -5.50 -23.14
C ILE A 228 4.56 -4.14 -22.88
N ARG A 229 5.74 -3.89 -23.46
CA ARG A 229 6.43 -2.59 -23.40
C ARG A 229 5.66 -1.52 -24.17
N LEU A 230 5.73 -0.27 -23.71
CA LEU A 230 4.96 0.88 -24.21
C LEU A 230 5.82 1.98 -24.87
N ASP A 231 7.14 1.90 -24.73
CA ASP A 231 8.18 2.79 -25.28
C ASP A 231 9.19 2.04 -26.18
#